data_AF-A0A7C3V9Y7-F1
#
_entry.id   AF-A0A7C3V9Y7-F1
#
_cell.length_a   1.000
_cell.length_b   1.000
_cell.length_c   1.000
_cell.angle_alpha   90.00
_cell.angle_beta   90.00
_cell.angle_gamma   90.00
#
_symmetry.space_group_name_H-M   'P 1'
#
loop_
_entity.id
_entity.type
_entity.pdbx_description
1 polymer ?
#
loop_
_entity_poly.entity_id
_entity_poly.type
_entity_poly.pdbx_seq_one_letter_code
_entity_poly.pdbx_strand_id
1 'polypeptide(L)' 'MEQTSKMFDKLALLGSVGDFGAFYVKFFKNNFKKIVITGSDEQKGLKKVKELEVEFERDNKKKQLKKPI' A
#
# COMPACT_ATOMS: atom_id res chain seq x y z
N MET A 1 31.28 2.63 6.00
CA MET A 1 30.08 2.05 6.63
C MET A 1 29.19 1.53 5.52
N GLU A 2 29.19 0.23 5.26
CA GLU A 2 28.14 -0.40 4.44
C GLU A 2 26.83 -0.29 5.22
N GLN A 3 25.95 0.62 4.79
CA GLN A 3 24.55 0.51 5.16
C GLN A 3 24.04 -0.77 4.52
N THR A 4 23.99 -1.85 5.29
CA THR A 4 23.17 -3.01 4.94
C THR A 4 21.75 -2.48 4.74
N SER A 5 21.32 -2.32 3.49
CA SER A 5 19.95 -1.93 3.22
C SER A 5 19.09 -3.08 3.72
N LYS A 6 18.52 -2.91 4.91
CA LYS A 6 17.59 -3.90 5.47
C LYS A 6 16.40 -3.92 4.53
N MET A 7 16.32 -4.96 3.72
CA MET A 7 15.15 -5.22 2.90
C MET A 7 14.05 -5.76 3.81
N PHE A 8 13.00 -4.96 3.99
CA PHE A 8 11.85 -5.31 4.79
C PHE A 8 10.87 -6.19 4.00
N ASP A 9 10.09 -7.03 4.67
CA ASP A 9 9.22 -7.98 3.98
C ASP A 9 7.99 -7.32 3.34
N LYS A 10 7.27 -6.47 4.07
CA LYS A 10 6.00 -5.90 3.61
C LYS A 10 5.77 -4.46 4.09
N LEU A 11 5.23 -3.62 3.22
CA LEU A 11 4.72 -2.28 3.52
C LEU A 11 3.24 -2.18 3.12
N ALA A 12 2.42 -1.57 3.98
CA ALA A 12 1.03 -1.24 3.66
C ALA A 12 0.84 0.27 3.66
N LEU A 13 0.30 0.81 2.57
CA LEU A 13 0.05 2.23 2.36
C LEU A 13 -1.46 2.46 2.30
N LEU A 14 -2.02 3.02 3.37
CA LEU A 14 -3.46 3.22 3.49
C LEU A 14 -3.92 4.45 2.68
N GLY A 15 -5.07 4.36 2.01
CA GLY A 15 -5.65 5.47 1.23
C GLY A 15 -4.76 5.94 0.06
N SER A 16 -3.85 5.09 -0.42
CA SER A 16 -2.72 5.43 -1.29
C SER A 16 -2.97 5.13 -2.77
N VAL A 17 -4.21 5.32 -3.22
CA VAL A 17 -4.62 5.19 -4.63
C VAL A 17 -4.35 6.44 -5.49
N GLY A 18 -3.98 7.55 -4.86
CA GLY A 18 -3.64 8.80 -5.53
C GLY A 18 -2.14 8.96 -5.85
N ASP A 19 -1.76 10.13 -6.36
CA ASP A 19 -0.40 10.42 -6.81
C ASP A 19 0.64 10.36 -5.68
N PHE A 20 0.26 10.76 -4.47
CA PHE A 20 1.12 10.61 -3.29
C PHE A 20 1.41 9.15 -2.95
N GLY A 21 0.42 8.27 -3.09
CA GLY A 21 0.62 6.84 -2.91
C GLY A 21 1.62 6.28 -3.93
N ALA A 22 1.49 6.70 -5.18
CA ALA A 22 2.45 6.34 -6.24
C ALA A 22 3.88 6.83 -5.95
N PHE A 23 4.02 8.03 -5.40
CA PHE A 23 5.31 8.56 -4.97
C PHE A 23 5.94 7.67 -3.88
N TYR A 24 5.20 7.33 -2.83
CA TYR A 24 5.71 6.48 -1.75
C TYR A 24 6.04 5.07 -2.21
N VAL A 25 5.22 4.48 -3.09
CA VAL A 25 5.53 3.19 -3.70
C VAL A 25 6.88 3.24 -4.41
N LYS A 26 7.12 4.24 -5.27
CA LYS A 26 8.40 4.40 -5.97
C LYS A 26 9.57 4.60 -5.02
N PHE A 27 9.38 5.40 -3.98
CA PHE A 27 10.42 5.68 -2.98
C PHE A 27 10.80 4.42 -2.18
N PHE A 28 9.83 3.57 -1.86
CA PHE A 28 10.03 2.40 -1.00
C PHE A 28 10.19 1.07 -1.75
N LYS A 29 9.98 1.02 -3.07
CA LYS A 29 10.04 -0.22 -3.88
C LYS A 29 11.37 -0.98 -3.72
N ASN A 30 12.47 -0.27 -3.52
CA ASN A 30 13.81 -0.88 -3.35
C ASN A 30 14.11 -1.34 -1.92
N ASN A 31 13.30 -0.95 -0.95
CA ASN A 31 13.50 -1.26 0.48
C ASN A 31 12.56 -2.35 0.98
N PHE A 32 11.53 -2.70 0.21
CA PHE A 32 10.50 -3.66 0.60
C PHE A 32 10.29 -4.72 -0.49
N LYS A 33 10.23 -5.99 -0.11
CA LYS A 33 9.89 -7.09 -1.04
C LYS A 33 8.47 -6.95 -1.60
N LYS A 34 7.56 -6.38 -0.80
CA LYS A 34 6.14 -6.31 -1.10
C LYS A 34 5.53 -5.01 -0.59
N ILE A 35 4.80 -4.31 -1.47
CA ILE A 35 4.04 -3.12 -1.11
C ILE A 35 2.57 -3.36 -1.43
N VAL A 36 1.69 -3.03 -0.48
CA VAL A 36 0.25 -3.09 -0.63
C VAL A 36 -0.30 -1.69 -0.48
N ILE A 37 -1.10 -1.23 -1.45
CA ILE A 37 -1.83 0.02 -1.38
C ILE A 37 -3.29 -0.26 -1.04
N THR A 38 -3.92 0.59 -0.24
CA THR A 38 -5.36 0.49 0.04
C THR A 38 -6.12 1.70 -0.44
N GLY A 39 -7.41 1.52 -0.71
CA GLY A 39 -8.28 2.61 -1.10
C GLY A 39 -9.72 2.22 -1.30
N SER A 40 -10.59 3.22 -1.35
CA SER A 40 -12.02 3.06 -1.63
C SER A 40 -12.33 2.90 -3.11
N ASP A 41 -11.46 3.39 -4.00
CA ASP A 41 -11.63 3.37 -5.46
C ASP A 41 -10.85 2.20 -6.06
N GLU A 42 -11.57 1.11 -6.30
CA GLU A 42 -11.01 -0.15 -6.82
C GLU A 42 -10.49 -0.01 -8.25
N GLN A 43 -11.14 0.78 -9.11
CA GLN A 43 -10.67 0.98 -10.48
C GLN A 43 -9.32 1.70 -10.50
N LYS A 44 -9.17 2.76 -9.71
CA LYS A 44 -7.87 3.46 -9.56
C LYS A 44 -6.83 2.58 -8.90
N GLY A 45 -7.21 1.80 -7.88
CA GLY A 45 -6.36 0.79 -7.24
C GLY A 45 -5.77 -0.19 -8.22
N LEU A 46 -6.63 -0.86 -9.00
CA LEU A 46 -6.22 -1.85 -9.99
C LEU A 46 -5.37 -1.24 -11.12
N LYS A 47 -5.63 0.00 -11.51
CA LYS A 47 -4.76 0.73 -12.45
C LYS A 47 -3.36 0.93 -11.88
N LYS A 48 -3.26 1.36 -10.61
CA LYS A 48 -1.98 1.60 -9.92
C LYS A 48 -1.20 0.33 -9.62
N VAL A 49 -1.88 -0.78 -9.34
CA VAL A 49 -1.29 -2.13 -9.21
C VAL A 49 -0.48 -2.49 -10.46
N LYS A 50 -1.07 -2.31 -11.64
CA LYS A 50 -0.40 -2.59 -12.91
C LYS A 50 0.75 -1.62 -13.20
N GLU A 51 0.56 -0.33 -12.91
CA GLU A 51 1.59 0.68 -13.16
C GLU A 51 2.82 0.55 -12.25
N LEU A 52 2.63 0.09 -11.01
CA LEU A 52 3.67 0.16 -9.98
C LEU A 52 4.16 -1.22 -9.51
N GLU A 53 3.52 -2.30 -9.96
CA GLU A 53 3.78 -3.69 -9.54
C GLU A 53 3.61 -3.87 -8.03
N VAL A 54 2.45 -3.45 -7.51
CA VAL A 54 2.08 -3.54 -6.09
C VAL A 54 0.77 -4.30 -5.94
N GLU A 55 0.43 -4.72 -4.72
CA GLU A 55 -0.90 -5.27 -4.45
C GLU A 55 -1.88 -4.18 -4.04
N PHE A 56 -3.17 -4.40 -4.31
CA PHE A 56 -4.24 -3.53 -3.86
C PHE A 56 -5.17 -4.28 -2.91
N GLU A 57 -5.49 -3.65 -1.78
CA GLU A 57 -6.51 -4.12 -0.86
C GLU A 57 -7.60 -3.06 -0.74
N ARG A 58 -8.85 -3.43 -0.99
CA ARG A 58 -9.97 -2.51 -0.88
C ARG A 58 -10.18 -2.12 0.57
N ASP A 59 -10.38 -0.83 0.83
CA ASP A 59 -10.66 -0.30 2.17
C ASP A 59 -11.88 -1.02 2.74
N ASN A 60 -11.65 -1.89 3.73
CA ASN A 60 -12.71 -2.61 4.39
C ASN A 60 -13.24 -1.74 5.53
N LYS A 61 -14.02 -0.69 5.20
CA LYS A 61 -14.74 0.15 6.19
C LYS A 61 -15.78 -0.63 7.03
N LYS A 62 -15.85 -1.97 6.95
CA LYS A 62 -16.83 -2.82 7.63
C LYS A 62 -16.44 -3.33 9.03
N LYS A 63 -15.38 -2.82 9.67
CA LYS A 63 -15.11 -3.11 11.09
C LYS A 63 -15.16 -1.86 11.97
N GLN A 64 -16.26 -1.13 11.90
CA GLN A 64 -16.59 -0.14 12.92
C GLN A 64 -17.55 -0.80 13.93
N LEU A 65 -16.95 -1.29 15.02
CA LEU A 65 -17.48 -1.38 16.38
C LEU A 65 -18.89 -2.00 16.54
N LYS A 66 -18.95 -3.32 16.78
CA LYS A 66 -19.96 -3.81 17.74
C LYS A 66 -19.55 -3.23 19.10
N LYS A 67 -20.21 -2.15 19.53
CA LYS A 67 -20.17 -1.75 20.95
C LYS A 67 -20.61 -2.97 21.77
N PRO A 68 -19.87 -3.42 22.78
CA PRO A 68 -20.47 -4.28 23.79
C PRO A 68 -21.57 -3.45 24.48
N ILE A 69 -22.79 -3.97 24.45
CA ILE A 69 -23.87 -3.56 25.36
C ILE A 69 -23.68 -4.36 26.64
#